data_AF-A0A8I0H5N2-F1
#
_entry.id   AF-A0A8I0H5N2-F1
#
_cell.length_a   1.000
_cell.length_b   1.000
_cell.length_c   1.000
_cell.angle_alpha   90.00
_cell.angle_beta   90.00
_cell.angle_gamma   90.00
#
_symmetry.space_group_name_H-M   'P 1'
#
loop_
_entity.id
_entity.type
_entity.pdbx_description
1 polymer ?
#
loop_
_entity_poly.entity_id
_entity_poly.type
_entity_poly.pdbx_seq_one_letter_code
_entity_poly.pdbx_strand_id
1 'polypeptide(L)' 'NVAAGCNPIFVKRGIDKAVDAAVKELAKNSKTVKDSEEIRQVATVSANWDKEIGDIIAEAMNKVGKDGTITVEEAKT' A
#
# COMPACT_ATOMS: atom_id res chain seq x y z
N ASN A 1 30.39 1.85 -2.30
CA ASN A 1 30.47 2.22 -3.73
C ASN A 1 30.65 3.72 -4.03
N VAL A 2 30.72 4.63 -3.04
CA VAL A 2 31.20 6.01 -3.25
C VAL A 2 32.67 6.17 -2.82
N ALA A 3 33.12 5.37 -1.83
CA ALA A 3 34.53 5.29 -1.41
C ALA A 3 35.50 4.74 -2.48
N ALA A 4 34.98 4.12 -3.55
CA ALA A 4 35.77 3.50 -4.62
C ALA A 4 36.06 4.43 -5.82
N GLY A 5 35.78 5.73 -5.70
CA GLY A 5 36.02 6.70 -6.79
C GLY A 5 34.89 6.81 -7.82
N CYS A 6 33.73 6.19 -7.58
CA CYS A 6 32.56 6.39 -8.43
C CYS A 6 31.98 7.79 -8.23
N ASN A 7 31.75 8.51 -9.33
CA ASN A 7 31.14 9.84 -9.29
C ASN A 7 29.71 9.74 -8.69
N PRO A 8 29.43 10.42 -7.57
CA PRO A 8 28.16 10.33 -6.86
C PRO A 8 26.96 10.82 -7.68
N ILE A 9 27.18 11.70 -8.67
CA ILE A 9 26.12 12.16 -9.58
C ILE A 9 25.65 11.03 -10.49
N PHE A 10 26.58 10.21 -11.03
CA PHE A 10 26.21 9.07 -11.86
C PHE A 10 25.54 7.95 -11.05
N VAL A 11 25.97 7.74 -9.81
CA VAL A 11 25.33 6.77 -8.90
C VAL A 11 23.91 7.20 -8.58
N LYS A 12 23.71 8.48 -8.20
CA LYS A 12 22.36 9.03 -7.97
C LYS A 12 21.49 8.87 -9.21
N ARG A 13 21.96 9.29 -10.38
CA ARG A 13 21.20 9.18 -11.63
C ARG A 13 20.86 7.73 -12.00
N GLY A 14 21.77 6.79 -11.72
CA GLY A 14 21.53 5.36 -11.91
C GLY A 14 20.46 4.81 -10.98
N ILE A 15 20.50 5.19 -9.70
CA ILE A 15 19.50 4.83 -8.70
C ILE A 15 18.14 5.43 -9.08
N ASP A 16 18.08 6.71 -9.45
CA ASP A 16 16.83 7.37 -9.84
C ASP A 16 16.18 6.65 -11.03
N LYS A 17 16.95 6.31 -12.06
CA LYS A 17 16.45 5.53 -13.22
C LYS A 17 15.99 4.12 -12.84
N ALA A 18 16.70 3.46 -11.93
CA ALA A 18 16.33 2.13 -11.47
C ALA A 18 15.03 2.17 -10.65
N VAL A 19 14.87 3.17 -9.78
CA VAL A 19 13.63 3.40 -9.03
C VAL A 19 12.48 3.70 -9.97
N ASP A 20 12.66 4.58 -10.96
CA ASP A 20 11.62 4.88 -11.96
C ASP A 20 11.17 3.64 -12.73
N ALA A 21 12.12 2.79 -13.14
CA ALA A 21 11.82 1.53 -13.82
C ALA A 21 11.10 0.55 -12.88
N ALA A 22 11.55 0.43 -11.63
CA ALA A 22 10.93 -0.43 -10.63
C ALA A 22 9.49 0.00 -10.30
N VAL A 23 9.24 1.30 -10.11
CA VAL A 23 7.90 1.84 -9.85
C VAL A 23 6.97 1.54 -11.02
N LYS A 24 7.43 1.73 -12.26
CA LYS A 24 6.62 1.40 -13.46
C LYS A 24 6.26 -0.08 -13.51
N GLU A 25 7.19 -0.97 -13.19
CA GLU A 25 6.94 -2.40 -13.23
C GLU A 25 6.04 -2.86 -12.08
N LEU A 26 6.22 -2.31 -10.88
CA LEU A 26 5.32 -2.54 -9.75
C LEU A 26 3.90 -2.06 -10.06
N ALA A 27 3.74 -0.92 -10.73
CA ALA A 27 2.43 -0.43 -11.14
C ALA A 27 1.75 -1.39 -12.14
N LYS A 28 2.49 -1.94 -13.11
CA LYS A 28 1.94 -2.94 -14.04
C LYS A 28 1.54 -4.25 -13.35
N ASN A 29 2.33 -4.68 -12.37
CA ASN A 29 2.06 -5.91 -11.62
C ASN A 29 1.04 -5.72 -10.49
N SER A 30 0.63 -4.48 -10.22
CA SER A 30 -0.34 -4.20 -9.17
C SER A 30 -1.70 -4.81 -9.53
N LYS A 31 -2.28 -5.55 -8.58
CA LYS A 31 -3.63 -6.10 -8.74
C LYS A 31 -4.62 -5.10 -8.14
N THR A 32 -5.48 -4.53 -9.00
CA THR A 32 -6.57 -3.66 -8.52
C THR A 32 -7.58 -4.50 -7.74
N VAL A 33 -7.81 -4.12 -6.48
CA VAL A 33 -8.83 -4.71 -5.62
C VAL A 33 -10.20 -4.23 -6.10
N LYS A 34 -11.07 -5.15 -6.51
CA LYS A 34 -12.40 -4.79 -7.04
C LYS A 34 -13.54 -5.25 -6.16
N ASP A 35 -13.36 -6.40 -5.50
CA ASP A 35 -14.43 -7.06 -4.77
C ASP A 35 -14.35 -6.74 -3.28
N SER A 36 -15.52 -6.64 -2.64
CA SER A 36 -15.62 -6.44 -1.19
C SER A 36 -14.93 -7.56 -0.40
N GLU A 37 -14.88 -8.77 -0.97
CA GLU A 37 -14.20 -9.90 -0.33
C GLU A 37 -12.68 -9.76 -0.37
N GLU A 38 -12.12 -9.22 -1.46
CA GLU A 38 -10.69 -8.91 -1.53
C GLU A 38 -10.33 -7.77 -0.56
N ILE A 39 -11.22 -6.77 -0.40
CA ILE A 39 -11.05 -5.70 0.60
C ILE A 39 -10.99 -6.30 2.01
N ARG A 40 -11.91 -7.21 2.34
CA ARG A 40 -11.93 -7.92 3.63
C ARG A 40 -10.62 -8.68 3.86
N GLN A 41 -10.17 -9.47 2.89
CA GLN A 41 -8.93 -10.24 3.00
C GLN A 41 -7.71 -9.35 3.22
N VAL A 42 -7.58 -8.26 2.45
CA VAL A 42 -6.47 -7.31 2.60
C VAL A 42 -6.54 -6.61 3.95
N ALA A 43 -7.75 -6.24 4.40
CA ALA A 43 -7.96 -5.62 5.71
C ALA A 43 -7.60 -6.58 6.86
N THR A 44 -8.02 -7.85 6.79
CA THR A 44 -7.68 -8.89 7.78
C THR A 44 -6.18 -9.14 7.85
N VAL A 45 -5.50 -9.26 6.71
CA VAL A 45 -4.03 -9.46 6.70
C VAL A 45 -3.32 -8.25 7.29
N SER A 46 -3.80 -7.05 6.97
CA SER A 46 -3.24 -5.79 7.49
C SER A 46 -3.50 -5.61 9.00
N ALA A 47 -4.62 -6.14 9.51
CA ALA A 47 -4.99 -6.14 10.91
C ALA A 47 -4.40 -7.33 11.69
N ASN A 48 -3.25 -7.87 11.27
CA ASN A 48 -2.57 -9.00 11.93
C ASN A 48 -3.45 -10.27 12.04
N TRP A 49 -4.15 -10.62 10.96
CA TRP A 49 -5.07 -11.75 10.87
C TRP A 49 -6.34 -11.66 11.72
N ASP A 50 -6.67 -10.45 12.19
CA ASP A 50 -7.94 -10.19 12.84
C ASP A 50 -9.08 -10.11 11.81
N LYS A 51 -10.01 -11.09 11.90
CA LYS A 51 -11.17 -11.16 11.02
C LYS A 51 -12.24 -10.15 11.40
N GLU A 52 -12.40 -9.86 12.69
CA GLU A 52 -13.44 -8.95 13.19
C GLU A 52 -13.14 -7.52 12.73
N ILE A 53 -11.88 -7.09 12.85
CA ILE A 53 -11.43 -5.80 12.31
C ILE A 53 -11.53 -5.77 10.78
N GLY A 54 -11.15 -6.85 10.10
CA GLY A 54 -11.27 -6.93 8.64
C GLY A 54 -12.71 -6.80 8.14
N ASP A 55 -13.67 -7.40 8.86
CA ASP A 55 -15.10 -7.33 8.55
C ASP A 55 -15.64 -5.91 8.77
N ILE A 56 -15.29 -5.27 9.89
CA ILE A 56 -15.69 -3.89 10.20
C ILE A 56 -15.16 -2.92 9.13
N ILE A 57 -13.91 -3.07 8.73
CA ILE A 57 -13.30 -2.23 7.68
C ILE A 57 -14.00 -2.46 6.33
N ALA A 58 -14.27 -3.71 5.96
CA ALA A 58 -14.97 -4.02 4.71
C ALA A 58 -16.40 -3.45 4.68
N GLU A 59 -17.12 -3.52 5.79
CA GLU A 59 -18.45 -2.93 5.92
C GLU A 59 -18.41 -1.40 5.83
N ALA A 60 -17.46 -0.76 6.53
CA ALA A 60 -17.25 0.68 6.47
C ALA A 60 -16.90 1.15 5.03
N MET A 61 -16.00 0.43 4.36
CA MET A 61 -15.61 0.70 2.97
C MET A 61 -16.79 0.53 1.98
N ASN A 62 -17.65 -0.47 2.18
CA ASN A 62 -18.85 -0.66 1.36
C ASN A 62 -19.85 0.49 1.53
N LYS A 63 -19.99 1.01 2.74
CA LYS A 63 -20.93 2.09 3.06
C LYS A 63 -20.46 3.46 2.55
N VAL A 64 -19.16 3.69 2.58
CA VAL A 64 -18.51 4.96 2.23
C VAL A 64 -18.14 5.05 0.74
N GLY A 65 -17.92 3.90 0.09
CA GLY A 65 -17.50 3.84 -1.32
C GLY A 65 -15.97 3.99 -1.48
N LYS A 66 -15.46 3.69 -2.68
CA LYS A 66 -14.01 3.58 -2.95
C LYS A 66 -13.20 4.86 -2.68
N ASP A 67 -13.81 6.03 -2.81
CA ASP A 67 -13.14 7.32 -2.68
C ASP A 67 -13.48 8.05 -1.37
N GLY A 68 -14.26 7.44 -0.48
CA GLY A 68 -14.66 8.10 0.74
C GLY A 68 -13.66 7.89 1.88
N THR A 69 -13.70 8.81 2.85
CA THR A 69 -12.76 8.83 3.98
C THR A 69 -13.39 8.15 5.19
N ILE A 70 -12.65 7.22 5.81
CA ILE A 70 -13.05 6.57 7.06
C ILE A 70 -12.22 7.17 8.20
N THR A 71 -12.89 7.69 9.23
CA THR A 71 -12.26 8.16 10.46
C THR A 71 -12.53 7.15 11.57
N VAL A 72 -11.49 6.76 12.30
CA VAL A 72 -11.62 5.92 13.49
C VAL A 72 -11.37 6.81 14.71
N GLU A 73 -12.24 6.74 15.70
CA GLU A 73 -12.01 7.33 17.02
C GLU A 73 -11.90 6.20 18.04
N GLU A 74 -10.81 6.18 18.80
CA GLU A 74 -10.70 5.30 19.96
C GLU A 74 -11.58 5.85 21.08
N ALA A 75 -12.67 5.15 21.41
CA ALA A 75 -13.36 5.35 22.67
C ALA A 75 -12.47 4.80 23.80
N LYS A 76 -11.55 5.63 24.33
CA LYS A 76 -10.83 5.31 25.57
C LYS A 76 -11.88 5.07 26.67
N THR A 77 -11.94 3.85 27.15
CA THR A 77 -12.46 3.54 28.49
C THR A 77 -11.33 2.94 29.30
#